data_AF-A0A857JI20-F1
#
_entry.id   AF-A0A857JI20-F1
#
_cell.length_a   1.000
_cell.length_b   1.000
_cell.length_c   1.000
_cell.angle_alpha   90.00
_cell.angle_beta   90.00
_cell.angle_gamma   90.00
#
_symmetry.space_group_name_H-M   'P 1'
#
loop_
_entity.id
_entity.type
_entity.pdbx_description
1 polymer ?
#
loop_
_entity_poly.entity_id
_entity_poly.type
_entity_poly.pdbx_seq_one_letter_code
_entity_poly.pdbx_strand_id
1 'polypeptide(L)'
;MKHLAEQEMRVNLTKTDFSWHMRSLPWCNVLATLSVLTFTAVAHEGHVDKDAQLACKEKELRASCQYVKETGDNMAKVYSGFCQKISHNKMCVRNQPIKTIVLDPIEN
;
A
#
# COMPACT_ATOMS: atom_id res chain seq x y z
N MET A 1 -8.51 46.91 14.20
CA MET A 1 -9.13 45.75 14.87
C MET A 1 -8.57 44.48 14.27
N LYS A 2 -8.10 43.58 15.15
CA LYS A 2 -7.80 42.14 14.96
C LYS A 2 -6.55 41.79 14.14
N HIS A 3 -5.46 41.69 14.90
CA HIS A 3 -4.24 40.95 14.61
C HIS A 3 -4.51 39.46 14.38
N LEU A 4 -3.87 38.89 13.35
CA LEU A 4 -3.49 37.47 13.33
C LEU A 4 -2.25 37.35 14.23
N ALA A 5 -2.31 36.49 15.23
CA ALA A 5 -1.16 36.10 16.05
C ALA A 5 -1.09 34.57 16.05
N GLU A 6 -0.01 34.09 15.45
CA GLU A 6 0.45 32.70 15.45
C GLU A 6 0.60 32.22 16.90
N GLN A 7 0.04 31.06 17.22
CA GLN A 7 0.27 30.45 18.53
C GLN A 7 1.58 29.66 18.49
N GLU A 8 2.63 30.29 19.00
CA GLU A 8 3.91 29.64 19.24
C GLU A 8 3.84 28.63 20.39
N MET A 9 4.35 27.44 20.13
CA MET A 9 4.52 26.35 21.08
C MET A 9 5.60 26.73 22.11
N ARG A 10 5.20 27.02 23.36
CA ARG A 10 6.14 27.15 24.48
C ARG A 10 6.48 25.77 25.05
N VAL A 11 7.68 25.28 24.75
CA VAL A 11 8.32 24.24 25.56
C VAL A 11 9.32 24.93 26.49
N ASN A 12 8.97 24.99 27.76
CA ASN A 12 9.80 25.60 28.81
C ASN A 12 10.76 24.54 29.34
N LEU A 13 11.94 24.43 28.74
CA LEU A 13 13.00 23.51 29.17
C LEU A 13 14.14 24.28 29.82
N THR A 14 13.85 25.03 30.88
CA THR A 14 14.92 25.58 31.72
C THR A 14 15.47 24.48 32.62
N LYS A 15 16.78 24.25 32.45
CA LYS A 15 17.71 23.44 33.26
C LYS A 15 17.85 21.98 32.85
N THR A 16 18.86 21.76 32.02
CA THR A 16 20.01 20.97 32.45
C THR A 16 21.26 21.57 31.83
N ASP A 17 22.00 22.33 32.66
CA ASP A 17 23.35 22.75 32.36
C ASP A 17 24.25 21.51 32.51
N PHE A 18 24.81 21.03 31.40
CA PHE A 18 25.80 19.97 31.41
C PHE A 18 26.95 20.41 30.50
N SER A 19 27.89 21.12 31.12
CA SER A 19 29.16 21.48 30.53
C SER A 19 30.01 20.22 30.32
N TRP A 20 29.99 19.71 29.08
CA TRP A 20 30.96 18.73 28.60
C TRP A 20 31.97 19.47 27.73
N HIS A 21 33.12 19.80 28.31
CA HIS A 21 34.27 20.29 27.56
C HIS A 21 34.89 19.11 26.78
N MET A 22 34.24 18.68 25.69
CA MET A 22 34.79 17.65 24.81
C MET A 22 35.78 18.30 23.84
N ARG A 23 37.07 18.02 24.07
CA ARG A 23 38.12 18.30 23.10
C ARG A 23 37.80 17.58 21.79
N SER A 24 37.92 18.34 20.72
CA SER A 24 37.67 18.01 19.33
C SER A 24 38.39 16.75 18.83
N LEU A 25 37.63 15.81 18.26
CA LEU A 25 38.04 15.08 17.07
C LEU A 25 36.90 15.16 16.02
N PRO A 26 37.13 15.74 14.83
CA PRO A 26 36.05 16.18 13.95
C PRO A 26 35.40 15.09 13.09
N TRP A 27 35.90 13.86 13.08
CA TRP A 27 35.49 12.86 12.07
C TRP A 27 34.61 11.70 12.59
N CYS A 28 34.41 11.54 13.91
CA CYS A 28 33.57 10.45 14.44
C CYS A 28 32.08 10.80 14.58
N ASN A 29 31.71 12.08 14.51
CA ASN A 29 30.33 12.52 14.80
C ASN A 29 29.35 12.37 13.62
N VAL A 30 29.83 12.14 12.40
CA VAL A 30 28.94 11.96 11.23
C VAL A 30 28.41 10.53 11.13
N LEU A 31 29.14 9.53 11.67
CA LEU A 31 28.69 8.14 11.65
C LEU A 31 27.60 7.84 12.69
N ALA A 32 27.58 8.56 13.82
CA ALA A 32 26.70 8.23 14.94
C ALA A 32 25.23 8.65 14.73
N THR A 33 24.96 9.59 13.83
CA THR A 33 23.60 10.10 13.57
C THR A 33 22.84 9.35 12.47
N LEU A 34 23.51 8.50 11.68
CA LEU A 34 22.88 7.81 10.54
C LEU A 34 22.29 6.43 10.88
N SER A 35 22.50 5.92 12.10
CA SER A 35 22.20 4.52 12.46
C SER A 35 20.78 4.25 12.96
N VAL A 36 19.89 5.24 13.07
CA VAL A 36 18.62 5.10 13.83
C VAL A 36 17.36 4.95 12.97
N LEU A 37 17.44 4.85 11.63
CA LEU A 37 16.24 4.84 10.78
C LEU A 37 16.07 3.58 9.92
N THR A 38 16.38 2.39 10.46
CA THR A 38 15.98 1.13 9.81
C THR A 38 14.60 0.69 10.30
N PHE A 39 13.54 1.34 9.80
CA PHE A 39 12.18 0.84 9.99
C PHE A 39 11.99 -0.43 9.15
N THR A 40 11.59 -1.53 9.78
CA THR A 40 11.16 -2.74 9.06
C THR A 40 9.81 -2.48 8.41
N ALA A 41 9.79 -2.37 7.08
CA ALA A 41 8.54 -2.32 6.33
C ALA A 41 7.88 -3.70 6.36
N VAL A 42 6.84 -3.87 7.17
CA VAL A 42 5.99 -5.06 7.16
C VAL A 42 4.92 -4.87 6.08
N ALA A 43 5.12 -5.47 4.91
CA ALA A 43 4.08 -5.58 3.91
C ALA A 43 3.04 -6.60 4.40
N HIS A 44 1.84 -6.12 4.69
CA HIS A 44 0.68 -6.95 5.00
C HIS A 44 0.31 -7.75 3.75
N GLU A 45 -0.03 -9.03 3.90
CA GLU A 45 -0.55 -9.83 2.80
C GLU A 45 -1.85 -9.18 2.30
N GLY A 46 -1.80 -8.59 1.10
CA GLY A 46 -2.96 -7.95 0.51
C GLY A 46 -4.11 -8.95 0.40
N HIS A 47 -5.33 -8.50 0.73
CA HIS A 47 -6.53 -9.33 0.66
C HIS A 47 -6.65 -9.94 -0.75
N VAL A 48 -6.54 -11.26 -0.85
CA VAL A 48 -6.59 -11.94 -2.14
C VAL A 48 -8.04 -12.09 -2.58
N ASP A 49 -8.33 -11.60 -3.78
CA ASP A 49 -9.65 -11.69 -4.37
C ASP A 49 -10.00 -13.16 -4.68
N LYS A 50 -11.05 -13.67 -4.03
CA LYS A 50 -11.51 -15.06 -4.19
C LYS A 50 -11.95 -15.35 -5.61
N ASP A 51 -12.58 -14.40 -6.30
CA ASP A 51 -13.03 -14.58 -7.68
C ASP A 51 -11.84 -14.69 -8.63
N ALA A 52 -10.76 -13.96 -8.35
CA ALA A 52 -9.51 -14.08 -9.09
C ALA A 52 -8.84 -15.46 -8.86
N GLN A 53 -8.90 -16.01 -7.64
CA GLN A 53 -8.41 -17.37 -7.38
C GLN A 53 -9.26 -18.42 -8.11
N LEU A 54 -10.58 -18.32 -8.01
CA LEU A 54 -11.54 -19.21 -8.66
C LEU A 54 -11.35 -19.25 -10.18
N ALA A 55 -11.14 -18.10 -10.82
CA ALA A 55 -10.90 -17.99 -12.25
C ALA A 55 -9.69 -18.80 -12.74
N CYS A 56 -8.75 -19.13 -11.84
CA CYS A 56 -7.54 -19.87 -12.14
C CYS A 56 -7.43 -21.22 -11.44
N LYS A 57 -8.41 -21.63 -10.61
CA LYS A 57 -8.35 -22.85 -9.80
C LYS A 57 -7.94 -24.08 -10.62
N GLU A 58 -8.57 -24.27 -11.77
CA GLU A 58 -8.35 -25.42 -12.66
C GLU A 58 -7.49 -25.09 -13.89
N LYS A 59 -7.09 -23.82 -14.06
CA LYS A 59 -6.27 -23.40 -15.21
C LYS A 59 -4.78 -23.53 -14.91
N GLU A 60 -3.98 -23.75 -15.95
CA GLU A 60 -2.52 -23.76 -15.85
C GLU A 60 -1.94 -22.36 -15.61
N LEU A 61 -0.69 -22.29 -15.16
CA LEU A 61 0.02 -21.00 -15.08
C LEU A 61 0.17 -20.39 -16.48
N ARG A 62 0.05 -19.07 -16.57
CA ARG A 62 0.03 -18.26 -17.80
C ARG A 62 -1.18 -18.50 -18.73
N ALA A 63 -2.12 -19.36 -18.37
CA ALA A 63 -3.38 -19.48 -19.10
C ALA A 63 -4.18 -18.18 -19.00
N SER A 64 -4.86 -17.80 -20.09
CA SER A 64 -5.77 -16.65 -20.10
C SER A 64 -6.93 -16.87 -19.12
N CYS A 65 -7.26 -15.82 -18.36
CA CYS A 65 -8.33 -15.84 -17.38
C CYS A 65 -9.15 -14.55 -17.43
N GLN A 66 -10.42 -14.68 -17.05
CA GLN A 66 -11.35 -13.57 -16.91
C GLN A 66 -12.31 -13.87 -15.77
N TYR A 67 -12.70 -12.85 -15.02
CA TYR A 67 -13.75 -12.92 -14.02
C TYR A 67 -14.56 -11.62 -13.98
N VAL A 68 -15.78 -11.71 -13.47
CA VAL A 68 -16.75 -10.61 -13.43
C VAL A 68 -17.08 -10.32 -11.97
N LYS A 69 -17.17 -9.04 -11.62
CA LYS A 69 -17.76 -8.59 -10.35
C LYS A 69 -18.89 -7.64 -10.61
N GLU A 70 -20.05 -7.98 -10.09
CA GLU A 70 -21.17 -7.06 -10.04
C GLU A 70 -20.78 -5.81 -9.23
N THR A 71 -21.22 -4.67 -9.74
CA THR A 71 -21.16 -3.35 -9.14
C THR A 71 -22.61 -2.88 -9.00
N GLY A 72 -22.86 -1.89 -8.16
CA GLY A 72 -24.19 -1.28 -8.07
C GLY A 72 -24.73 -0.83 -9.43
N ASP A 73 -26.03 -0.54 -9.48
CA ASP A 73 -26.69 0.06 -10.64
C ASP A 73 -26.74 -0.81 -11.90
N ASN A 74 -26.92 -2.14 -11.74
CA ASN A 74 -26.94 -3.10 -12.85
C ASN A 74 -25.68 -3.03 -13.72
N MET A 75 -24.53 -2.80 -13.09
CA MET A 75 -23.25 -2.79 -13.79
C MET A 75 -22.39 -3.94 -13.32
N ALA A 76 -21.49 -4.42 -14.16
CA ALA A 76 -20.45 -5.34 -13.73
C ALA A 76 -19.09 -4.93 -14.29
N LYS A 77 -18.04 -5.24 -13.54
CA LYS A 77 -16.65 -5.04 -13.93
C LYS A 77 -16.07 -6.36 -14.38
N VAL A 78 -15.48 -6.35 -15.57
CA VAL A 78 -14.80 -7.50 -16.17
C VAL A 78 -13.30 -7.30 -16.03
N TYR A 79 -12.65 -8.28 -15.42
CA TYR A 79 -11.21 -8.33 -15.18
C TYR A 79 -10.60 -9.41 -16.05
N SER A 80 -9.63 -9.06 -16.90
CA SER A 80 -8.95 -9.98 -17.81
C SER A 80 -7.45 -9.99 -17.58
N GLY A 81 -6.86 -11.17 -17.68
CA GLY A 81 -5.53 -11.45 -17.16
C GLY A 81 -4.93 -12.77 -17.58
N PHE A 82 -3.88 -13.14 -16.87
CA PHE A 82 -3.28 -14.47 -16.92
C PHE A 82 -3.17 -15.06 -15.52
N CYS A 83 -3.27 -16.39 -15.43
CA CYS A 83 -3.08 -17.09 -14.17
C CYS A 83 -1.61 -17.02 -13.72
N GLN A 84 -1.36 -16.49 -12.53
CA GLN A 84 -0.02 -16.41 -11.94
C GLN A 84 -0.05 -16.94 -10.51
N LYS A 85 1.13 -17.34 -10.01
CA LYS A 85 1.33 -17.73 -8.62
C LYS A 85 1.92 -16.54 -7.86
N ILE A 86 1.17 -16.03 -6.87
CA ILE A 86 1.62 -14.98 -5.96
C ILE A 86 1.67 -15.59 -4.56
N SER A 87 2.87 -15.65 -3.97
CA SER A 87 3.10 -16.38 -2.72
C SER A 87 2.59 -17.83 -2.84
N HIS A 88 1.61 -18.21 -2.01
CA HIS A 88 1.01 -19.55 -2.00
C HIS A 88 -0.26 -19.69 -2.88
N ASN A 89 -0.76 -18.60 -3.48
CA ASN A 89 -2.04 -18.59 -4.19
C ASN A 89 -1.86 -18.55 -5.71
N LYS A 90 -2.63 -19.36 -6.44
CA LYS A 90 -2.79 -19.26 -7.90
C LYS A 90 -4.02 -18.43 -8.21
N MET A 91 -3.86 -17.30 -8.88
CA MET A 91 -4.93 -16.34 -9.14
C MET A 91 -4.80 -15.65 -10.50
N CYS A 92 -5.92 -15.12 -10.99
CA CYS A 92 -5.97 -14.33 -12.21
C CYS A 92 -5.39 -12.94 -11.96
N VAL A 93 -4.23 -12.66 -12.53
CA VAL A 93 -3.60 -11.34 -12.44
C VAL A 93 -4.00 -10.53 -13.66
N ARG A 94 -4.75 -9.45 -13.40
CA ARG A 94 -5.23 -8.54 -14.43
C ARG A 94 -4.05 -7.89 -15.16
N ASN A 95 -4.02 -8.01 -16.48
CA ASN A 95 -3.05 -7.33 -17.35
C ASN A 95 -3.71 -6.42 -18.39
N GLN A 96 -5.04 -6.32 -18.37
CA GLN A 96 -5.82 -5.46 -19.26
C GLN A 96 -6.61 -4.41 -18.45
N PRO A 97 -7.02 -3.30 -19.08
CA PRO A 97 -7.95 -2.35 -18.45
C PRO A 97 -9.23 -3.04 -17.96
N ILE A 98 -9.79 -2.57 -16.84
CA ILE A 98 -11.09 -3.06 -16.36
C ILE A 98 -12.15 -2.55 -17.34
N LYS A 99 -13.01 -3.44 -17.81
CA LYS A 99 -14.18 -3.08 -18.62
C LYS A 99 -15.40 -3.04 -17.73
N THR A 100 -16.24 -2.04 -17.89
CA THR A 100 -17.55 -1.98 -17.23
C THR A 100 -18.61 -2.35 -18.26
N ILE A 101 -19.48 -3.28 -17.91
CA ILE A 101 -20.64 -3.70 -18.71
C ILE A 101 -21.92 -3.36 -17.96
N VAL A 102 -22.99 -3.09 -18.69
CA VAL A 102 -24.35 -3.01 -18.14
C VAL A 102 -24.93 -4.42 -18.18
N LEU A 103 -25.53 -4.84 -17.08
CA LEU A 103 -26.27 -6.08 -16.96
C LEU A 103 -27.70 -5.76 -17.39
N ASP A 104 -28.13 -6.28 -18.53
CA ASP A 104 -29.53 -6.20 -18.92
C ASP A 104 -30.37 -7.02 -17.91
N PRO A 105 -31.52 -6.49 -17.45
CA PRO A 105 -32.43 -7.26 -16.61
C PRO A 105 -32.89 -8.49 -17.41
N ILE A 106 -32.78 -9.67 -16.78
CA ILE A 106 -33.25 -10.93 -17.37
C ILE A 106 -34.77 -10.81 -17.51
N GLU A 107 -35.24 -10.52 -18.73
CA GLU A 107 -36.66 -10.61 -19.08
C GLU A 107 -37.03 -12.09 -19.11
N ASN A 108 -37.92 -12.50 -18.20
CA ASN A 108 -38.42 -13.87 -18.07
C ASN A 108 -39.83 -14.00 -18.65
#